data_AF-A0AAN0JQ42-F1
#
_entry.id   AF-A0AAN0JQ42-F1
#
_cell.length_a   1.000
_cell.length_b   1.000
_cell.length_c   1.000
_cell.angle_alpha   90.00
_cell.angle_beta   90.00
_cell.angle_gamma   90.00
#
_symmetry.space_group_name_H-M   'P 1'
#
loop_
_entity.id
_entity.type
_entity.pdbx_description
1 polymer ?
#
loop_
_entity_poly.entity_id
_entity_poly.type
_entity_poly.pdbx_seq_one_letter_code
_entity_poly.pdbx_strand_id
1 'polypeptide(L)'
;MRWKLAELVLDFQKVVEKANISIEDLKQYVILYHPDEQYKDELRKARDIYKVFDVIRSKFCSLFNYNVLLRIAEKFNLPDGFKVIQEYKAEEENYRKLMSSSTLASILQEQHELLHQNLSRTKKIILKLQRWARPPSPTVAEFHEVVKDVFADLGDLIHLLEVRPGSIIVTMIAPERVTGALIALAKRSVGYLKDIGVTWLTIGDTLIINDIEDTEKLPHYDSEQDMLSSSSPNKVENISDNADDYLPSSSVGVVTGTVPSQLSHPSTQAGVDDGGDDTDQEMEADSATPVVDQTWRHYPFKPKEMMIIGSFGDHNNWLEQQYIVSPKLLTTELSDDWRKEEIKRIADLYNRNPDKHQIKSVHYDLPGREHTKEYYMEAIKQFFINCKQEGAILYYTGHGEKDTGNWCFKDGVISFNNIFELYINHFTGKPLTIVSDCSYSGNWINECRNRLDEMIVPSCGHHTRKHGLLFQIDTSCGPNEEATALCYANEANVYSEPDKAVIFYISKTLSSGQTTMHTDFKRIYCSKRANESCKADADCTWNNHCKSHLLRIVRGKDKGWAAWHYLLLDEEKVADFNAKLGGNIDVANYGRILESGWSKDPPKDIEQKMELRLGFIP
;
A
#
# COMPACT_ATOMS: atom_id res chain seq x y z
N MET A 1 2.87 6.92 -8.71
CA MET A 1 4.06 7.80 -8.85
C MET A 1 4.76 7.67 -10.20
N ARG A 2 4.99 6.46 -10.75
CA ARG A 2 5.44 6.29 -12.17
C ARG A 2 4.59 7.07 -13.18
N TRP A 3 3.27 7.15 -12.94
CA TRP A 3 2.34 7.94 -13.74
C TRP A 3 2.64 9.46 -13.71
N LYS A 4 3.21 10.02 -12.64
CA LYS A 4 3.52 11.45 -12.54
C LYS A 4 4.66 11.89 -13.45
N LEU A 5 5.74 11.12 -13.53
CA LEU A 5 6.81 11.39 -14.51
C LEU A 5 6.33 11.21 -15.95
N ALA A 6 5.43 10.25 -16.19
CA ALA A 6 4.81 10.06 -17.50
C ALA A 6 3.85 11.21 -17.85
N GLU A 7 3.05 11.69 -16.89
CA GLU A 7 2.15 12.85 -17.00
C GLU A 7 2.95 14.13 -17.29
N LEU A 8 4.00 14.43 -16.51
CA LEU A 8 4.94 15.54 -16.79
C LEU A 8 5.45 15.51 -18.24
N VAL A 9 5.98 14.37 -18.69
CA VAL A 9 6.53 14.28 -20.04
C VAL A 9 5.44 14.39 -21.11
N LEU A 10 4.25 13.82 -20.86
CA LEU A 10 3.12 13.89 -21.78
C LEU A 10 2.52 15.31 -21.89
N ASP A 11 2.42 16.03 -20.79
CA ASP A 11 1.92 17.41 -20.77
C ASP A 11 2.95 18.37 -21.36
N PHE A 12 4.24 18.14 -21.10
CA PHE A 12 5.31 18.87 -21.77
C PHE A 12 5.36 18.57 -23.28
N GLN A 13 5.11 17.31 -23.69
CA GLN A 13 4.95 16.94 -25.10
C GLN A 13 3.83 17.76 -25.76
N LYS A 14 2.65 17.87 -25.13
CA LYS A 14 1.53 18.68 -25.64
C LYS A 14 1.91 20.15 -25.81
N VAL A 15 2.75 20.71 -24.93
CA VAL A 15 3.28 22.08 -25.08
C VAL A 15 4.16 22.19 -26.33
N VAL A 16 5.05 21.24 -26.56
CA VAL A 16 5.93 21.22 -27.74
C VAL A 16 5.15 21.05 -29.05
N GLU A 17 4.13 20.19 -29.05
CA GLU A 17 3.20 20.01 -30.18
C GLU A 17 2.41 21.30 -30.47
N LYS A 18 1.82 21.92 -29.44
CA LYS A 18 1.11 23.21 -29.54
C LYS A 18 1.99 24.35 -30.04
N ALA A 19 3.28 24.32 -29.72
CA ALA A 19 4.27 25.29 -30.19
C ALA A 19 4.72 25.05 -31.66
N ASN A 20 4.29 23.95 -32.30
CA ASN A 20 4.69 23.55 -33.66
C ASN A 20 6.22 23.48 -33.86
N ILE A 21 6.96 23.02 -32.85
CA ILE A 21 8.41 22.87 -32.94
C ILE A 21 8.76 21.78 -33.97
N SER A 22 9.74 22.08 -34.83
CA SER A 22 10.32 21.11 -35.76
C SER A 22 10.85 19.89 -35.00
N ILE A 23 10.35 18.71 -35.37
CA ILE A 23 10.83 17.43 -34.83
C ILE A 23 12.35 17.26 -35.02
N GLU A 24 12.89 17.76 -36.13
CA GLU A 24 14.32 17.65 -36.43
C GLU A 24 15.16 18.60 -35.57
N ASP A 25 14.68 19.82 -35.33
CA ASP A 25 15.34 20.78 -34.45
C ASP A 25 15.34 20.27 -32.99
N LEU A 26 14.23 19.67 -32.56
CA LEU A 26 14.10 19.04 -31.25
C LEU A 26 15.08 17.87 -31.10
N LYS A 27 15.13 16.95 -32.07
CA LYS A 27 16.11 15.85 -32.09
C LYS A 27 17.53 16.36 -32.03
N GLN A 28 17.90 17.31 -32.89
CA GLN A 28 19.25 17.87 -32.95
C GLN A 28 19.64 18.54 -31.63
N TYR A 29 18.72 19.24 -30.98
CA TYR A 29 18.97 19.85 -29.68
C TYR A 29 19.21 18.80 -28.57
N VAL A 30 18.35 17.77 -28.48
CA VAL A 30 18.52 16.68 -27.49
C VAL A 30 19.81 15.90 -27.76
N ILE A 31 20.14 15.63 -29.02
CA ILE A 31 21.41 15.00 -29.43
C ILE A 31 22.63 15.83 -29.04
N LEU A 32 22.54 17.17 -29.16
CA LEU A 32 23.62 18.10 -28.80
C LEU A 32 23.87 18.12 -27.29
N TYR A 33 22.80 18.13 -26.48
CA TYR A 33 22.89 18.14 -25.01
C TYR A 33 23.23 16.77 -24.42
N HIS A 34 22.78 15.68 -25.04
CA HIS A 34 23.04 14.31 -24.61
C HIS A 34 23.79 13.50 -25.69
N PRO A 35 25.08 13.78 -25.94
CA PRO A 35 25.82 13.23 -27.08
C PRO A 35 26.23 11.76 -26.98
N ASP A 36 25.45 10.88 -26.31
CA ASP A 36 25.72 9.44 -26.31
C ASP A 36 25.28 8.83 -27.65
N GLU A 37 26.23 8.25 -28.40
CA GLU A 37 26.00 7.74 -29.75
C GLU A 37 24.86 6.74 -29.84
N GLN A 38 24.61 5.93 -28.79
CA GLN A 38 23.52 4.96 -28.79
C GLN A 38 22.15 5.63 -28.91
N TYR A 39 21.90 6.68 -28.12
CA TYR A 39 20.60 7.38 -28.11
C TYR A 39 20.44 8.30 -29.33
N LYS A 40 21.54 8.73 -29.97
CA LYS A 40 21.47 9.49 -31.23
C LYS A 40 20.76 8.69 -32.31
N ASP A 41 21.03 7.39 -32.42
CA ASP A 41 20.40 6.55 -33.45
C ASP A 41 18.93 6.25 -33.15
N GLU A 42 18.55 6.12 -31.88
CA GLU A 42 17.13 6.04 -31.48
C GLU A 42 16.38 7.34 -31.81
N LEU A 43 16.94 8.50 -31.44
CA LEU A 43 16.38 9.82 -31.74
C LEU A 43 16.30 10.11 -33.24
N ARG A 44 17.34 9.78 -34.02
CA ARG A 44 17.34 9.91 -35.49
C ARG A 44 16.18 9.12 -36.11
N LYS A 45 15.96 7.88 -35.65
CA LYS A 45 14.92 6.96 -36.14
C LYS A 45 13.50 7.35 -35.73
N ALA A 46 13.30 8.15 -34.67
CA ALA A 46 11.98 8.62 -34.26
C ALA A 46 11.30 9.39 -35.40
N ARG A 47 10.04 9.06 -35.71
CA ARG A 47 9.29 9.62 -36.87
C ARG A 47 8.29 10.71 -36.50
N ASP A 48 7.96 10.81 -35.22
CA ASP A 48 6.96 11.69 -34.65
C ASP A 48 7.44 12.21 -33.28
N ILE A 49 6.81 13.28 -32.80
CA ILE A 49 7.16 13.94 -31.53
C ILE A 49 6.98 12.97 -30.35
N TYR A 50 5.93 12.14 -30.36
CA TYR A 50 5.70 11.10 -29.36
C TYR A 50 6.90 10.16 -29.21
N LYS A 51 7.48 9.66 -30.31
CA LYS A 51 8.66 8.79 -30.26
C LYS A 51 9.93 9.49 -29.81
N VAL A 52 10.08 10.80 -30.07
CA VAL A 52 11.15 11.60 -29.46
C VAL A 52 10.96 11.68 -27.94
N PHE A 53 9.74 11.95 -27.47
CA PHE A 53 9.44 12.03 -26.03
C PHE A 53 9.45 10.69 -25.30
N ASP A 54 9.15 9.58 -25.96
CA ASP A 54 9.31 8.22 -25.43
C ASP A 54 10.79 7.89 -25.15
N VAL A 55 11.71 8.31 -26.05
CA VAL A 55 13.16 8.24 -25.81
C VAL A 55 13.58 9.20 -24.70
N ILE A 56 13.10 10.44 -24.68
CA ILE A 56 13.43 11.40 -23.60
C ILE A 56 13.01 10.84 -22.23
N ARG A 57 11.76 10.38 -22.10
CA ARG A 57 11.20 9.79 -20.88
C ARG A 57 11.97 8.57 -20.39
N SER A 58 12.46 7.74 -21.32
CA SER A 58 13.09 6.45 -20.97
C SER A 58 14.61 6.51 -20.82
N LYS A 59 15.30 7.52 -21.40
CA LYS A 59 16.77 7.61 -21.39
C LYS A 59 17.33 8.84 -20.68
N PHE A 60 16.55 9.93 -20.57
CA PHE A 60 17.03 11.22 -20.04
C PHE A 60 16.22 11.75 -18.85
N CYS A 61 15.16 11.04 -18.44
CA CYS A 61 14.34 11.40 -17.29
C CYS A 61 14.36 10.31 -16.21
N SER A 62 14.48 10.72 -14.94
CA SER A 62 14.12 9.95 -13.75
C SER A 62 13.20 10.78 -12.84
N LEU A 63 12.73 10.22 -11.72
CA LEU A 63 11.73 10.87 -10.85
C LEU A 63 12.15 12.29 -10.38
N PHE A 64 13.45 12.47 -10.13
CA PHE A 64 14.06 13.71 -9.63
C PHE A 64 15.02 14.38 -10.63
N ASN A 65 15.16 13.82 -11.84
CA ASN A 65 15.99 14.42 -12.90
C ASN A 65 15.21 14.43 -14.21
N TYR A 66 14.65 15.59 -14.54
CA TYR A 66 13.90 15.87 -15.76
C TYR A 66 14.45 17.14 -16.45
N ASN A 67 15.72 17.46 -16.19
CA ASN A 67 16.34 18.72 -16.61
C ASN A 67 16.39 18.90 -18.14
N VAL A 68 16.42 17.79 -18.90
CA VAL A 68 16.26 17.79 -20.36
C VAL A 68 15.01 18.55 -20.82
N LEU A 69 13.89 18.48 -20.07
CA LEU A 69 12.66 19.23 -20.37
C LEU A 69 12.85 20.73 -20.13
N LEU A 70 13.56 21.10 -19.04
CA LEU A 70 13.87 22.51 -18.74
C LEU A 70 14.74 23.11 -19.85
N ARG A 71 15.77 22.39 -20.29
CA ARG A 71 16.63 22.78 -21.42
C ARG A 71 15.85 22.95 -22.72
N ILE A 72 14.89 22.07 -23.02
CA ILE A 72 13.99 22.23 -24.17
C ILE A 72 13.12 23.49 -24.00
N ALA A 73 12.57 23.76 -22.81
CA ALA A 73 11.76 24.95 -22.54
C ALA A 73 12.57 26.25 -22.71
N GLU A 74 13.81 26.29 -22.22
CA GLU A 74 14.77 27.37 -22.41
C GLU A 74 15.08 27.59 -23.91
N LYS A 75 15.45 26.51 -24.62
CA LYS A 75 15.89 26.58 -26.02
C LYS A 75 14.81 27.08 -26.97
N PHE A 76 13.57 26.61 -26.79
CA PHE A 76 12.46 26.94 -27.67
C PHE A 76 11.51 28.00 -27.08
N ASN A 77 11.90 28.63 -25.97
CA ASN A 77 11.15 29.70 -25.28
C ASN A 77 9.69 29.33 -25.00
N LEU A 78 9.48 28.26 -24.22
CA LEU A 78 8.16 27.68 -23.94
C LEU A 78 7.63 28.09 -22.56
N PRO A 79 6.87 29.20 -22.41
CA PRO A 79 6.32 29.63 -21.13
C PRO A 79 5.39 28.59 -20.50
N ASP A 80 4.53 27.96 -21.30
CA ASP A 80 3.67 26.86 -20.85
C ASP A 80 4.50 25.64 -20.40
N GLY A 81 5.68 25.43 -20.99
CA GLY A 81 6.59 24.33 -20.63
C GLY A 81 7.26 24.54 -19.28
N PHE A 82 7.70 25.77 -19.00
CA PHE A 82 8.12 26.16 -17.66
C PHE A 82 6.99 25.99 -16.64
N LYS A 83 5.74 26.35 -17.00
CA LYS A 83 4.59 26.18 -16.11
C LYS A 83 4.36 24.71 -15.74
N VAL A 84 4.33 23.81 -16.72
CA VAL A 84 4.18 22.35 -16.48
C VAL A 84 5.31 21.81 -15.58
N ILE A 85 6.56 22.24 -15.81
CA ILE A 85 7.70 21.85 -14.95
C ILE A 85 7.56 22.42 -13.52
N GLN A 86 7.07 23.65 -13.36
CA GLN A 86 6.86 24.26 -12.04
C GLN A 86 5.69 23.62 -11.29
N GLU A 87 4.64 23.20 -11.99
CA GLU A 87 3.53 22.43 -11.40
C GLU A 87 4.01 21.08 -10.88
N TYR A 88 4.83 20.36 -11.66
CA TYR A 88 5.49 19.13 -11.19
C TYR A 88 6.44 19.39 -10.01
N LYS A 89 7.21 20.49 -10.01
CA LYS A 89 8.07 20.87 -8.87
C LYS A 89 7.29 21.19 -7.60
N ALA A 90 6.14 21.84 -7.73
CA ALA A 90 5.26 22.10 -6.59
C ALA A 90 4.63 20.81 -6.04
N GLU A 91 4.39 19.81 -6.89
CA GLU A 91 4.05 18.46 -6.45
C GLU A 91 5.26 17.74 -5.82
N GLU A 92 6.48 17.94 -6.34
CA GLU A 92 7.75 17.40 -5.82
C GLU A 92 8.10 17.91 -4.42
N GLU A 93 7.60 19.08 -4.01
CA GLU A 93 7.69 19.58 -2.64
C GLU A 93 7.06 18.60 -1.62
N ASN A 94 6.06 17.81 -2.03
CA ASN A 94 5.47 16.72 -1.22
C ASN A 94 6.35 15.45 -1.19
N TYR A 95 7.37 15.37 -2.05
CA TYR A 95 8.31 14.25 -2.15
C TYR A 95 9.63 14.51 -1.42
N ARG A 96 9.67 15.48 -0.48
CA ARG A 96 10.73 15.66 0.54
C ARG A 96 10.80 14.50 1.55
N LYS A 97 10.77 13.27 1.05
CA LYS A 97 10.97 12.04 1.82
C LYS A 97 12.43 11.95 2.24
N LEU A 98 12.65 11.38 3.43
CA LEU A 98 13.98 10.98 3.87
C LEU A 98 14.54 9.95 2.88
N MET A 99 15.83 10.06 2.54
CA MET A 99 16.51 9.08 1.68
C MET A 99 16.41 7.66 2.24
N SER A 100 16.33 7.51 3.57
CA SER A 100 16.12 6.23 4.27
C SER A 100 14.67 5.69 4.24
N SER A 101 13.73 6.32 3.52
CA SER A 101 12.34 5.86 3.43
C SER A 101 12.22 4.57 2.62
N SER A 102 11.60 3.54 3.19
CA SER A 102 11.29 2.27 2.50
C SER A 102 10.40 2.50 1.27
N THR A 103 9.38 3.35 1.37
CA THR A 103 8.55 3.78 0.23
C THR A 103 9.38 4.44 -0.88
N LEU A 104 10.38 5.26 -0.55
CA LEU A 104 11.25 5.87 -1.56
C LEU A 104 12.13 4.81 -2.23
N ALA A 105 12.70 3.90 -1.44
CA ALA A 105 13.55 2.82 -1.93
C ALA A 105 12.80 1.89 -2.91
N SER A 106 11.54 1.50 -2.61
CA SER A 106 10.75 0.65 -3.51
C SER A 106 10.41 1.35 -4.84
N ILE A 107 9.98 2.62 -4.79
CA ILE A 107 9.69 3.42 -6.01
C ILE A 107 10.93 3.54 -6.90
N LEU A 108 12.09 3.77 -6.30
CA LEU A 108 13.36 3.87 -7.01
C LEU A 108 13.76 2.52 -7.62
N GLN A 109 13.62 1.41 -6.88
CA GLN A 109 13.87 0.07 -7.41
C GLN A 109 12.97 -0.27 -8.61
N GLU A 110 11.66 0.02 -8.53
CA GLU A 110 10.73 -0.16 -9.66
C GLU A 110 11.12 0.68 -10.90
N GLN A 111 11.68 1.88 -10.69
CA GLN A 111 12.22 2.70 -11.77
C GLN A 111 13.55 2.15 -12.32
N HIS A 112 14.39 1.58 -11.46
CA HIS A 112 15.68 1.00 -11.83
C HIS A 112 15.53 -0.18 -12.80
N GLU A 113 14.61 -1.12 -12.54
CA GLU A 113 14.36 -2.28 -13.41
C GLU A 113 14.04 -1.90 -14.87
N LEU A 114 13.35 -0.78 -15.07
CA LEU A 114 12.98 -0.26 -16.40
C LEU A 114 14.15 0.40 -17.12
N LEU A 115 15.04 1.05 -16.36
CA LEU A 115 16.26 1.64 -16.90
C LEU A 115 17.31 0.56 -17.17
N HIS A 116 17.34 -0.53 -16.41
CA HIS A 116 18.37 -1.58 -16.47
C HIS A 116 18.59 -2.18 -17.87
N GLN A 117 17.55 -2.21 -18.70
CA GLN A 117 17.61 -2.64 -20.11
C GLN A 117 18.44 -1.72 -21.03
N ASN A 118 18.83 -0.53 -20.56
CA ASN A 118 19.43 0.55 -21.37
C ASN A 118 20.80 1.05 -20.87
N LEU A 119 21.40 0.39 -19.87
CA LEU A 119 22.47 0.95 -19.03
C LEU A 119 23.87 0.33 -19.20
N SER A 120 24.11 -0.53 -20.19
CA SER A 120 25.35 -1.30 -20.37
C SER A 120 26.66 -0.49 -20.56
N ARG A 121 26.57 0.84 -20.67
CA ARG A 121 27.70 1.79 -20.77
C ARG A 121 27.58 2.96 -19.77
N THR A 122 27.10 2.66 -18.57
CA THR A 122 26.98 3.64 -17.50
C THR A 122 27.78 3.21 -16.29
N LYS A 123 28.30 4.17 -15.53
CA LYS A 123 29.10 3.89 -14.33
C LYS A 123 28.26 4.20 -13.09
N LYS A 124 28.16 3.19 -12.23
CA LYS A 124 27.48 3.27 -10.92
C LYS A 124 28.32 4.12 -9.98
N ILE A 125 27.70 5.10 -9.34
CA ILE A 125 28.24 5.87 -8.24
C ILE A 125 27.63 5.29 -6.97
N ILE A 126 28.46 4.79 -6.05
CA ILE A 126 28.01 4.26 -4.76
C ILE A 126 28.55 5.18 -3.68
N LEU A 127 27.64 5.80 -2.93
CA LEU A 127 27.93 6.69 -1.82
C LEU A 127 27.31 6.10 -0.55
N LYS A 128 28.09 5.92 0.53
CA LYS A 128 27.58 5.48 1.83
C LYS A 128 27.73 6.59 2.87
N LEU A 129 26.68 6.81 3.65
CA LEU A 129 26.60 7.82 4.70
C LEU A 129 26.35 7.12 6.05
N GLN A 130 27.35 7.08 6.94
CA GLN A 130 27.20 6.37 8.21
C GLN A 130 26.16 7.05 9.11
N ARG A 131 26.29 8.38 9.29
CA ARG A 131 25.25 9.25 9.84
C ARG A 131 25.38 10.62 9.19
N TRP A 132 24.28 11.20 8.75
CA TRP A 132 24.24 12.60 8.34
C TRP A 132 24.46 13.49 9.56
N ALA A 133 25.33 14.50 9.45
CA ALA A 133 25.74 15.33 10.59
C ALA A 133 24.60 16.15 11.23
N ARG A 134 23.42 16.20 10.59
CA ARG A 134 22.22 16.89 11.06
C ARG A 134 21.02 15.93 11.02
N PRO A 135 20.62 15.27 12.12
CA PRO A 135 19.39 14.48 12.13
C PRO A 135 18.16 15.38 11.89
N PRO A 136 17.11 14.93 11.18
CA PRO A 136 16.88 13.58 10.63
C PRO A 136 17.74 13.25 9.39
N SER A 137 17.60 12.04 8.83
CA SER A 137 18.24 11.65 7.56
C SER A 137 18.05 12.72 6.46
N PRO A 138 19.00 12.88 5.51
CA PRO A 138 18.86 13.83 4.42
C PRO A 138 17.60 13.55 3.61
N THR A 139 16.91 14.61 3.24
CA THR A 139 15.86 14.57 2.22
C THR A 139 16.45 14.45 0.82
N VAL A 140 15.64 14.03 -0.15
CA VAL A 140 16.04 14.04 -1.58
C VAL A 140 16.51 15.43 -2.01
N ALA A 141 15.83 16.50 -1.57
CA ALA A 141 16.19 17.88 -1.91
C ALA A 141 17.58 18.28 -1.40
N GLU A 142 17.90 17.99 -0.13
CA GLU A 142 19.23 18.27 0.43
C GLU A 142 20.32 17.44 -0.26
N PHE A 143 20.03 16.19 -0.61
CA PHE A 143 20.93 15.35 -1.38
C PHE A 143 21.15 15.89 -2.81
N HIS A 144 20.13 16.47 -3.44
CA HIS A 144 20.26 17.15 -4.73
C HIS A 144 21.13 18.41 -4.66
N GLU A 145 21.07 19.19 -3.59
CA GLU A 145 22.01 20.31 -3.39
C GLU A 145 23.45 19.80 -3.24
N VAL A 146 23.67 18.71 -2.50
CA VAL A 146 25.00 18.06 -2.43
C VAL A 146 25.48 17.58 -3.81
N VAL A 147 24.59 17.01 -4.63
CA VAL A 147 24.93 16.61 -6.01
C VAL A 147 25.31 17.82 -6.86
N LYS A 148 24.62 18.96 -6.73
CA LYS A 148 24.97 20.22 -7.42
C LYS A 148 26.30 20.81 -6.92
N ASP A 149 26.50 20.89 -5.61
CA ASP A 149 27.73 21.42 -5.00
C ASP A 149 28.96 20.61 -5.38
N VAL A 150 28.82 19.28 -5.45
CA VAL A 150 29.93 18.36 -5.74
C VAL A 150 30.17 18.17 -7.23
N PHE A 151 29.12 18.02 -8.04
CA PHE A 151 29.22 17.65 -9.46
C PHE A 151 28.89 18.80 -10.44
N ALA A 152 28.47 19.96 -9.95
CA ALA A 152 28.14 21.15 -10.75
C ALA A 152 27.19 20.81 -11.93
N ASP A 153 27.45 21.36 -13.12
CA ASP A 153 26.68 21.12 -14.34
C ASP A 153 26.63 19.64 -14.79
N LEU A 154 27.48 18.76 -14.22
CA LEU A 154 27.43 17.32 -14.46
C LEU A 154 26.43 16.58 -13.57
N GLY A 155 25.95 17.21 -12.49
CA GLY A 155 24.89 16.67 -11.63
C GLY A 155 23.59 16.39 -12.41
N ASP A 156 23.31 17.20 -13.43
CA ASP A 156 22.19 17.03 -14.38
C ASP A 156 22.26 15.72 -15.19
N LEU A 157 23.41 15.03 -15.21
CA LEU A 157 23.62 13.74 -15.88
C LEU A 157 23.61 12.55 -14.90
N ILE A 158 23.32 12.81 -13.62
CA ILE A 158 23.28 11.79 -12.57
C ILE A 158 21.82 11.44 -12.30
N HIS A 159 21.51 10.14 -12.31
CA HIS A 159 20.19 9.63 -11.95
C HIS A 159 20.29 8.84 -10.64
N LEU A 160 19.56 9.29 -9.62
CA LEU A 160 19.30 8.54 -8.40
C LEU A 160 18.34 7.38 -8.71
N LEU A 161 18.77 6.13 -8.52
CA LEU A 161 17.99 4.94 -8.92
C LEU A 161 17.78 3.89 -7.81
N GLU A 162 18.54 3.93 -6.72
CA GLU A 162 18.38 2.97 -5.62
C GLU A 162 18.90 3.60 -4.32
N VAL A 163 18.23 3.34 -3.20
CA VAL A 163 18.70 3.69 -1.85
C VAL A 163 18.47 2.51 -0.91
N ARG A 164 19.47 2.16 -0.09
CA ARG A 164 19.37 1.06 0.89
C ARG A 164 19.49 1.54 2.34
N PRO A 165 18.72 0.98 3.30
CA PRO A 165 18.85 1.25 4.74
C PRO A 165 20.18 0.79 5.35
N GLY A 166 20.39 1.10 6.64
CA GLY A 166 21.54 0.66 7.46
C GLY A 166 22.58 1.75 7.71
N SER A 167 22.94 2.50 6.67
CA SER A 167 23.79 3.70 6.70
C SER A 167 23.74 4.31 5.30
N ILE A 168 22.71 5.12 5.04
CA ILE A 168 22.12 5.47 3.73
C ILE A 168 23.10 5.25 2.57
N ILE A 169 22.89 4.13 1.88
CA ILE A 169 23.68 3.75 0.71
C ILE A 169 22.91 4.22 -0.51
N VAL A 170 23.48 5.15 -1.26
CA VAL A 170 22.88 5.72 -2.46
C VAL A 170 23.57 5.17 -3.69
N THR A 171 22.76 4.59 -4.57
CA THR A 171 23.15 4.22 -5.93
C THR A 171 22.67 5.31 -6.88
N MET A 172 23.64 5.96 -7.52
CA MET A 172 23.38 6.83 -8.65
C MET A 172 24.06 6.28 -9.90
N ILE A 173 23.63 6.72 -11.08
CA ILE A 173 24.22 6.29 -12.35
C ILE A 173 24.50 7.50 -13.23
N ALA A 174 25.67 7.49 -13.89
CA ALA A 174 26.09 8.52 -14.84
C ALA A 174 26.68 7.91 -16.14
N PRO A 175 26.65 8.63 -17.28
CA PRO A 175 27.24 8.16 -18.53
C PRO A 175 28.76 7.95 -18.45
N GLU A 176 29.28 6.86 -19.06
CA GLU A 176 30.71 6.52 -19.09
C GLU A 176 31.61 7.72 -19.46
N ARG A 177 31.21 8.51 -20.47
CA ARG A 177 31.99 9.64 -20.98
C ARG A 177 32.27 10.78 -19.97
N VAL A 178 31.48 10.91 -18.90
CA VAL A 178 31.69 11.95 -17.87
C VAL A 178 32.38 11.43 -16.62
N THR A 179 32.58 10.11 -16.50
CA THR A 179 33.20 9.43 -15.34
C THR A 179 34.50 10.09 -14.88
N GLY A 180 35.41 10.41 -15.80
CA GLY A 180 36.70 11.05 -15.46
C GLY A 180 36.55 12.45 -14.86
N ALA A 181 35.57 13.23 -15.32
CA ALA A 181 35.27 14.55 -14.78
C ALA A 181 34.56 14.45 -13.42
N LEU A 182 33.62 13.52 -13.27
CA LEU A 182 32.95 13.22 -12.00
C LEU A 182 33.95 12.77 -10.91
N ILE A 183 34.92 11.91 -11.27
CA ILE A 183 36.02 11.52 -10.37
C ILE A 183 36.87 12.74 -9.99
N ALA A 184 37.21 13.61 -10.94
CA ALA A 184 38.01 14.80 -10.66
C ALA A 184 37.29 15.81 -9.75
N LEU A 185 35.97 15.97 -9.91
CA LEU A 185 35.13 16.81 -9.07
C LEU A 185 34.97 16.23 -7.66
N ALA A 186 34.57 14.97 -7.54
CA ALA A 186 34.47 14.28 -6.26
C ALA A 186 35.79 14.29 -5.48
N LYS A 187 36.94 14.11 -6.15
CA LYS A 187 38.27 14.22 -5.54
C LYS A 187 38.60 15.61 -5.00
N ARG A 188 38.08 16.68 -5.61
CA ARG A 188 38.25 18.07 -5.10
C ARG A 188 37.37 18.32 -3.88
N SER A 189 36.19 17.71 -3.83
CA SER A 189 35.20 17.90 -2.76
C SER A 189 35.30 16.89 -1.61
N VAL A 190 36.36 16.08 -1.52
CA VAL A 190 36.52 15.04 -0.47
C VAL A 190 36.40 15.59 0.95
N GLY A 191 36.94 16.79 1.23
CA GLY A 191 36.80 17.42 2.55
C GLY A 191 35.33 17.64 2.93
N TYR A 192 34.59 18.36 2.08
CA TYR A 192 33.15 18.58 2.24
C TYR A 192 32.35 17.27 2.32
N LEU A 193 32.66 16.27 1.48
CA LEU A 193 32.01 14.96 1.50
C LEU A 193 32.21 14.24 2.86
N LYS A 194 33.42 14.31 3.43
CA LYS A 194 33.70 13.78 4.77
C LYS A 194 32.98 14.58 5.86
N ASP A 195 32.97 15.91 5.76
CA ASP A 195 32.30 16.80 6.73
C ASP A 195 30.77 16.55 6.82
N ILE A 196 30.12 16.14 5.73
CA ILE A 196 28.69 15.75 5.72
C ILE A 196 28.44 14.28 6.11
N GLY A 197 29.50 13.49 6.33
CA GLY A 197 29.41 12.11 6.83
C GLY A 197 29.53 10.99 5.78
N VAL A 198 30.09 11.26 4.59
CA VAL A 198 30.40 10.22 3.59
C VAL A 198 31.60 9.40 4.03
N THR A 199 31.38 8.12 4.31
CA THR A 199 32.45 7.17 4.68
C THR A 199 32.91 6.30 3.52
N TRP A 200 32.14 6.23 2.43
CA TRP A 200 32.53 5.50 1.22
C TRP A 200 32.01 6.20 -0.03
N LEU A 201 32.87 6.32 -1.05
CA LEU A 201 32.49 6.80 -2.37
C LEU A 201 33.28 6.05 -3.45
N THR A 202 32.56 5.36 -4.35
CA THR A 202 33.10 4.87 -5.62
C THR A 202 32.39 5.52 -6.81
N ILE A 203 33.11 5.71 -7.91
CA ILE A 203 32.57 6.12 -9.21
C ILE A 203 33.09 5.13 -10.24
N GLY A 204 32.19 4.25 -10.70
CA GLY A 204 32.58 3.02 -11.38
C GLY A 204 33.54 2.22 -10.52
N ASP A 205 34.63 1.80 -11.13
CA ASP A 205 35.68 0.98 -10.52
C ASP A 205 36.69 1.83 -9.70
N THR A 206 36.51 3.15 -9.65
CA THR A 206 37.41 4.07 -8.92
C THR A 206 36.90 4.36 -7.51
N LEU A 207 37.65 3.92 -6.52
CA LEU A 207 37.48 4.31 -5.11
C LEU A 207 38.00 5.75 -4.87
N ILE A 208 37.21 6.56 -4.18
CA ILE A 208 37.49 7.98 -3.89
C ILE A 208 37.57 8.23 -2.38
N ILE A 209 36.65 7.65 -1.60
CA ILE A 209 36.64 7.71 -0.14
C ILE A 209 36.49 6.28 0.39
N ASN A 210 37.28 5.91 1.39
CA ASN A 210 37.13 4.70 2.19
C ASN A 210 37.60 4.96 3.62
N ASP A 211 36.62 5.28 4.47
CA ASP A 211 36.78 5.52 5.91
C ASP A 211 36.01 4.47 6.73
N ILE A 212 35.71 3.30 6.14
CA ILE A 212 35.07 2.19 6.85
C ILE A 212 36.15 1.41 7.59
N GLU A 213 36.13 1.43 8.93
CA GLU A 213 36.86 0.46 9.74
C GLU A 213 36.26 -0.94 9.51
N ASP A 214 37.12 -1.95 9.30
CA ASP A 214 36.78 -3.29 8.79
C ASP A 214 35.76 -4.09 9.65
N THR A 215 34.47 -3.76 9.55
CA THR A 215 33.35 -4.58 10.06
C THR A 215 32.13 -4.52 9.13
N GLU A 216 32.27 -5.13 7.95
CA GLU A 216 31.27 -6.01 7.31
C GLU A 216 31.77 -6.47 5.93
N LYS A 217 31.88 -7.80 5.73
CA LYS A 217 32.33 -8.35 4.44
C LYS A 217 31.27 -8.12 3.38
N LEU A 218 31.67 -7.50 2.27
CA LEU A 218 30.86 -7.40 1.05
C LEU A 218 30.39 -8.80 0.59
N PRO A 219 29.12 -8.97 0.19
CA PRO A 219 28.78 -10.08 -0.70
C PRO A 219 29.45 -9.80 -2.06
N HIS A 220 30.26 -10.76 -2.53
CA HIS A 220 30.81 -10.71 -3.87
C HIS A 220 29.68 -10.73 -4.90
N TYR A 221 29.70 -9.77 -5.83
CA TYR A 221 28.92 -9.87 -7.07
C TYR A 221 29.81 -10.57 -8.10
N ASP A 222 29.43 -11.77 -8.50
CA ASP A 222 30.15 -12.50 -9.54
C ASP A 222 29.96 -11.84 -10.91
N SER A 223 31.08 -11.58 -11.58
CA SER A 223 31.11 -11.22 -13.00
C SER A 223 31.22 -12.50 -13.83
N GLU A 224 30.23 -12.80 -14.67
CA GLU A 224 30.29 -13.92 -15.60
C GLU A 224 31.45 -13.77 -16.59
N GLN A 225 32.28 -14.82 -16.72
CA GLN A 225 32.95 -15.10 -17.99
C GLN A 225 33.29 -16.59 -18.18
N ASP A 226 33.23 -16.97 -19.46
CA ASP A 226 33.10 -18.31 -20.02
C ASP A 226 34.22 -19.36 -19.76
N MET A 227 33.73 -20.62 -19.75
CA MET A 227 34.29 -21.81 -20.41
C MET A 227 35.46 -22.65 -19.84
N LEU A 228 35.19 -23.96 -19.91
CA LEU A 228 36.08 -25.12 -20.10
C LEU A 228 36.84 -25.76 -18.92
N SER A 229 36.34 -26.96 -18.59
CA SER A 229 37.08 -28.25 -18.51
C SER A 229 37.41 -28.89 -17.14
N SER A 230 36.65 -29.97 -16.88
CA SER A 230 37.13 -31.33 -16.57
C SER A 230 37.21 -31.88 -15.13
N SER A 231 36.81 -33.16 -15.04
CA SER A 231 37.12 -34.19 -14.03
C SER A 231 36.57 -34.09 -12.58
N SER A 232 35.48 -34.83 -12.37
CA SER A 232 35.33 -35.79 -11.24
C SER A 232 36.37 -36.95 -11.39
N PRO A 233 36.50 -37.96 -10.48
CA PRO A 233 35.65 -38.27 -9.30
C PRO A 233 36.40 -38.74 -8.03
N ASN A 234 35.66 -38.95 -6.93
CA ASN A 234 35.56 -40.19 -6.12
C ASN A 234 34.77 -39.90 -4.82
N LYS A 235 33.71 -40.66 -4.47
CA LYS A 235 33.72 -41.93 -3.71
C LYS A 235 34.24 -41.74 -2.25
N VAL A 236 33.64 -42.30 -1.18
CA VAL A 236 32.76 -43.48 -1.09
C VAL A 236 32.04 -43.56 0.28
N GLU A 237 30.82 -44.14 0.31
CA GLU A 237 30.20 -44.97 1.38
C GLU A 237 30.04 -44.48 2.86
N ASN A 238 29.14 -45.00 3.71
CA ASN A 238 27.79 -45.63 3.59
C ASN A 238 27.24 -45.97 5.02
N ILE A 239 26.00 -46.48 5.14
CA ILE A 239 25.46 -47.32 6.28
C ILE A 239 25.22 -46.54 7.61
N SER A 240 23.97 -46.30 8.08
CA SER A 240 22.95 -47.18 8.72
C SER A 240 23.31 -47.61 10.16
N ASP A 241 22.41 -47.88 11.14
CA ASP A 241 20.98 -48.23 11.20
C ASP A 241 20.40 -47.97 12.63
N ASN A 242 19.05 -47.86 12.77
CA ASN A 242 18.17 -48.32 13.91
C ASN A 242 18.47 -47.93 15.40
N ALA A 243 17.57 -48.10 16.39
CA ALA A 243 16.11 -47.98 16.53
C ALA A 243 15.72 -48.03 18.04
N ASP A 244 14.61 -47.37 18.40
CA ASP A 244 13.64 -47.60 19.52
C ASP A 244 14.00 -47.64 21.04
N ASP A 245 12.99 -47.16 21.79
CA ASP A 245 12.59 -47.36 23.20
C ASP A 245 13.45 -46.91 24.40
N TYR A 246 12.90 -46.01 25.25
CA TYR A 246 12.27 -46.37 26.55
C TYR A 246 11.82 -45.12 27.37
N LEU A 247 10.56 -45.12 27.83
CA LEU A 247 10.03 -44.38 29.00
C LEU A 247 9.72 -45.43 30.13
N PRO A 248 9.26 -45.14 31.38
CA PRO A 248 8.61 -43.93 31.92
C PRO A 248 8.92 -43.55 33.41
N SER A 249 8.26 -42.51 33.96
CA SER A 249 7.69 -42.41 35.35
C SER A 249 7.09 -41.01 35.62
N SER A 250 5.76 -40.86 35.80
CA SER A 250 4.96 -40.84 37.06
C SER A 250 4.86 -39.46 37.76
N SER A 251 3.72 -38.75 37.63
CA SER A 251 2.62 -38.60 38.64
C SER A 251 2.86 -37.44 39.65
N VAL A 252 1.88 -36.72 40.24
CA VAL A 252 0.52 -37.00 40.75
C VAL A 252 -0.37 -35.73 40.66
N GLY A 253 -1.70 -35.85 40.63
CA GLY A 253 -2.65 -34.71 40.72
C GLY A 253 -3.74 -34.90 41.80
N VAL A 254 -4.68 -33.93 41.94
CA VAL A 254 -5.92 -34.03 42.75
C VAL A 254 -7.09 -33.32 42.04
N VAL A 255 -8.33 -33.76 42.31
CA VAL A 255 -9.59 -33.52 41.57
C VAL A 255 -10.71 -32.99 42.50
N THR A 256 -11.71 -32.25 41.96
CA THR A 256 -13.18 -32.18 42.32
C THR A 256 -13.81 -30.89 41.71
N GLY A 257 -15.11 -30.72 41.39
CA GLY A 257 -16.32 -31.57 41.35
C GLY A 257 -17.48 -31.07 42.26
N THR A 258 -18.76 -30.90 41.87
CA THR A 258 -19.50 -31.04 40.58
C THR A 258 -20.86 -30.28 40.59
N VAL A 259 -21.46 -30.02 39.41
CA VAL A 259 -22.83 -29.49 39.07
C VAL A 259 -23.96 -30.37 39.71
N PRO A 260 -25.25 -29.98 40.04
CA PRO A 260 -26.23 -29.36 39.11
C PRO A 260 -27.54 -28.59 39.57
N SER A 261 -28.22 -27.99 38.56
CA SER A 261 -29.69 -27.93 38.24
C SER A 261 -30.76 -27.03 38.95
N GLN A 262 -31.32 -26.09 38.15
CA GLN A 262 -32.76 -25.85 37.74
C GLN A 262 -33.90 -25.25 38.63
N LEU A 263 -34.85 -24.58 37.91
CA LEU A 263 -36.27 -24.16 38.22
C LEU A 263 -36.48 -22.89 39.11
N SER A 264 -37.51 -22.01 38.99
CA SER A 264 -38.64 -21.81 38.02
C SER A 264 -39.50 -20.52 38.26
N HIS A 265 -40.00 -19.85 37.17
CA HIS A 265 -41.29 -19.08 36.98
C HIS A 265 -41.76 -17.92 37.97
N PRO A 266 -42.89 -17.17 37.73
CA PRO A 266 -43.24 -16.27 36.60
C PRO A 266 -44.02 -14.93 36.94
N SER A 267 -44.28 -14.06 35.93
CA SER A 267 -45.36 -13.01 35.85
C SER A 267 -45.28 -11.74 36.77
N THR A 268 -45.89 -10.55 36.53
CA THR A 268 -47.09 -10.13 35.74
C THR A 268 -47.14 -8.59 35.44
N GLN A 269 -47.73 -8.18 34.29
CA GLN A 269 -48.42 -6.90 33.90
C GLN A 269 -48.18 -5.53 34.61
N ALA A 270 -47.95 -4.45 33.83
CA ALA A 270 -48.94 -3.38 33.45
C ALA A 270 -48.36 -1.96 33.19
N GLY A 271 -48.85 -1.24 32.15
CA GLY A 271 -49.15 0.21 32.26
C GLY A 271 -48.34 1.27 31.47
N VAL A 272 -48.92 1.74 30.34
CA VAL A 272 -49.06 3.16 29.87
C VAL A 272 -47.86 4.13 29.89
N ASP A 273 -47.33 4.38 28.67
CA ASP A 273 -47.13 5.67 27.95
C ASP A 273 -46.24 6.85 28.47
N ASP A 274 -45.70 7.58 27.48
CA ASP A 274 -44.97 8.86 27.48
C ASP A 274 -43.61 9.01 28.22
N GLY A 275 -42.58 9.34 27.42
CA GLY A 275 -41.77 10.55 27.70
C GLY A 275 -40.33 10.43 28.21
N GLY A 276 -39.39 9.96 27.37
CA GLY A 276 -38.05 10.55 27.23
C GLY A 276 -36.96 10.36 28.31
N ASP A 277 -35.73 10.55 27.83
CA ASP A 277 -34.44 10.68 28.54
C ASP A 277 -33.74 9.39 29.01
N ASP A 278 -32.40 9.49 29.07
CA ASP A 278 -31.45 8.37 29.06
C ASP A 278 -31.38 7.59 30.38
N THR A 279 -31.12 6.28 30.31
CA THR A 279 -30.21 5.60 31.26
C THR A 279 -29.76 4.22 30.75
N ASP A 280 -28.46 3.96 30.80
CA ASP A 280 -27.87 2.66 30.51
C ASP A 280 -28.24 1.61 31.58
N GLN A 281 -28.56 0.38 31.15
CA GLN A 281 -27.75 -0.83 31.41
C GLN A 281 -28.54 -2.11 31.12
N GLU A 282 -28.07 -2.91 30.17
CA GLU A 282 -27.70 -4.32 30.41
C GLU A 282 -26.90 -4.86 29.20
N MET A 283 -25.79 -5.55 29.47
CA MET A 283 -24.97 -6.18 28.43
C MET A 283 -25.47 -7.60 28.14
N GLU A 284 -26.01 -7.87 26.96
CA GLU A 284 -25.97 -9.23 26.39
C GLU A 284 -26.05 -9.25 24.86
N ALA A 285 -25.20 -10.10 24.26
CA ALA A 285 -25.17 -10.59 22.87
C ALA A 285 -24.95 -9.62 21.68
N ASP A 286 -24.17 -10.11 20.71
CA ASP A 286 -23.78 -9.46 19.45
C ASP A 286 -24.92 -8.79 18.68
N SER A 287 -24.75 -7.49 18.37
CA SER A 287 -25.60 -6.74 17.44
C SER A 287 -24.79 -6.17 16.26
N ALA A 288 -24.25 -7.09 15.44
CA ALA A 288 -23.67 -6.74 14.14
C ALA A 288 -24.72 -6.01 13.28
N THR A 289 -24.60 -4.68 13.18
CA THR A 289 -25.64 -3.83 12.61
C THR A 289 -25.56 -3.81 11.08
N PRO A 290 -26.60 -4.23 10.34
CA PRO A 290 -26.65 -4.02 8.90
C PRO A 290 -26.88 -2.54 8.60
N VAL A 291 -25.98 -1.91 7.84
CA VAL A 291 -26.05 -0.47 7.54
C VAL A 291 -26.10 -0.21 6.04
N VAL A 292 -27.24 0.30 5.58
CA VAL A 292 -27.35 1.08 4.34
C VAL A 292 -27.73 2.51 4.73
N ASP A 293 -26.75 3.25 5.28
CA ASP A 293 -26.94 4.66 5.61
C ASP A 293 -26.96 5.48 4.31
N GLN A 294 -28.15 5.80 3.82
CA GLN A 294 -28.38 6.58 2.61
C GLN A 294 -28.17 8.10 2.82
N THR A 295 -27.62 8.56 3.95
CA THR A 295 -27.33 9.98 4.17
C THR A 295 -26.28 10.51 3.19
N TRP A 296 -26.29 11.84 3.00
CA TRP A 296 -25.29 12.58 2.23
C TRP A 296 -23.83 12.33 2.68
N ARG A 297 -23.62 11.78 3.88
CA ARG A 297 -22.30 11.39 4.40
C ARG A 297 -21.71 10.23 3.62
N HIS A 298 -22.53 9.35 3.05
CA HIS A 298 -22.09 8.28 2.17
C HIS A 298 -22.01 8.75 0.72
N TYR A 299 -21.30 7.98 -0.12
CA TYR A 299 -21.41 8.17 -1.56
C TYR A 299 -22.77 7.61 -1.99
N PRO A 300 -23.60 8.36 -2.73
CA PRO A 300 -24.95 7.90 -3.07
C PRO A 300 -24.89 6.54 -3.78
N PHE A 301 -25.75 5.60 -3.38
CA PHE A 301 -25.83 4.32 -4.07
C PHE A 301 -26.26 4.55 -5.52
N LYS A 302 -25.49 4.00 -6.45
CA LYS A 302 -25.72 4.06 -7.90
C LYS A 302 -25.60 2.65 -8.49
N PRO A 303 -26.25 2.36 -9.62
CA PRO A 303 -26.04 1.11 -10.34
C PRO A 303 -24.55 0.86 -10.58
N LYS A 304 -24.12 -0.40 -10.42
CA LYS A 304 -22.75 -0.83 -10.66
C LYS A 304 -22.72 -1.98 -11.65
N GLU A 305 -21.66 -2.02 -12.44
CA GLU A 305 -21.29 -3.24 -13.16
C GLU A 305 -20.50 -4.16 -12.22
N MET A 306 -20.57 -5.48 -12.43
CA MET A 306 -19.90 -6.45 -11.56
C MET A 306 -19.10 -7.45 -12.40
N MET A 307 -17.89 -7.75 -11.92
CA MET A 307 -17.04 -8.85 -12.37
C MET A 307 -16.80 -9.78 -11.18
N ILE A 308 -17.11 -11.07 -11.36
CA ILE A 308 -16.83 -12.12 -10.37
C ILE A 308 -15.62 -12.92 -10.86
N ILE A 309 -14.65 -13.16 -9.99
CA ILE A 309 -13.44 -13.96 -10.24
C ILE A 309 -13.39 -15.06 -9.19
N GLY A 310 -13.47 -16.32 -9.62
CA GLY A 310 -13.26 -17.49 -8.78
C GLY A 310 -11.94 -18.20 -9.10
N SER A 311 -10.92 -18.05 -8.26
CA SER A 311 -9.60 -18.69 -8.43
C SER A 311 -9.38 -19.81 -7.41
N PHE A 312 -9.63 -21.06 -7.82
CA PHE A 312 -9.59 -22.24 -6.95
C PHE A 312 -8.68 -23.36 -7.49
N GLY A 313 -7.66 -22.97 -8.25
CA GLY A 313 -6.72 -23.90 -8.88
C GLY A 313 -5.96 -24.78 -7.89
N ASP A 314 -5.31 -25.81 -8.43
CA ASP A 314 -4.50 -26.71 -7.62
C ASP A 314 -3.09 -26.12 -7.40
N HIS A 315 -2.94 -25.41 -6.28
CA HIS A 315 -1.70 -24.73 -5.91
C HIS A 315 -0.51 -25.67 -5.69
N ASN A 316 -0.72 -26.97 -5.50
CA ASN A 316 0.35 -27.97 -5.44
C ASN A 316 1.01 -28.20 -6.82
N ASN A 317 0.29 -27.87 -7.90
CA ASN A 317 0.73 -28.01 -9.29
C ASN A 317 1.09 -26.66 -9.94
N TRP A 318 1.09 -25.58 -9.17
CA TRP A 318 1.63 -24.30 -9.62
C TRP A 318 3.17 -24.34 -9.54
N LEU A 319 3.85 -23.73 -10.53
CA LEU A 319 5.32 -23.65 -10.58
C LEU A 319 5.87 -23.09 -9.26
N GLU A 320 7.05 -23.53 -8.80
CA GLU A 320 7.71 -23.09 -7.55
C GLU A 320 7.50 -21.58 -7.29
N GLN A 321 6.49 -21.26 -6.47
CA GLN A 321 6.05 -19.87 -6.32
C GLN A 321 6.96 -19.16 -5.31
N GLN A 322 7.31 -17.91 -5.59
CA GLN A 322 7.96 -17.01 -4.62
C GLN A 322 7.03 -16.59 -3.47
N TYR A 323 5.80 -17.10 -3.46
CA TYR A 323 4.66 -16.64 -2.68
C TYR A 323 4.04 -17.85 -1.96
N ILE A 324 3.61 -17.67 -0.71
CA ILE A 324 2.99 -18.75 0.07
C ILE A 324 1.48 -18.67 -0.14
N VAL A 325 0.90 -19.67 -0.81
CA VAL A 325 -0.54 -19.76 -1.03
C VAL A 325 -1.21 -20.32 0.23
N SER A 326 -2.11 -19.55 0.82
CA SER A 326 -3.04 -20.00 1.87
C SER A 326 -4.41 -20.27 1.23
N PRO A 327 -4.77 -21.54 0.96
CA PRO A 327 -6.07 -21.89 0.40
C PRO A 327 -7.19 -21.62 1.39
N LYS A 328 -8.45 -21.61 0.90
CA LYS A 328 -9.60 -21.61 1.81
C LYS A 328 -9.65 -22.90 2.63
N LEU A 329 -9.82 -22.76 3.95
CA LEU A 329 -10.00 -23.86 4.87
C LEU A 329 -11.33 -24.58 4.62
N LEU A 330 -11.33 -25.90 4.79
CA LEU A 330 -12.50 -26.77 4.73
C LEU A 330 -12.84 -27.25 6.15
N THR A 331 -13.85 -26.65 6.78
CA THR A 331 -14.29 -27.00 8.15
C THR A 331 -15.21 -28.22 8.22
N THR A 332 -15.70 -28.69 7.07
CA THR A 332 -16.52 -29.89 6.91
C THR A 332 -16.15 -30.61 5.62
N GLU A 333 -16.53 -31.88 5.46
CA GLU A 333 -16.50 -32.56 4.16
C GLU A 333 -17.47 -31.86 3.19
N LEU A 334 -16.94 -30.98 2.34
CA LEU A 334 -17.68 -30.33 1.27
C LEU A 334 -17.60 -31.17 -0.02
N SER A 335 -18.65 -31.10 -0.84
CA SER A 335 -18.62 -31.74 -2.18
C SER A 335 -17.53 -31.12 -3.07
N ASP A 336 -16.98 -31.90 -4.02
CA ASP A 336 -15.95 -31.42 -4.96
C ASP A 336 -16.36 -30.13 -5.71
N ASP A 337 -17.67 -29.93 -5.89
CA ASP A 337 -18.31 -28.82 -6.58
C ASP A 337 -18.54 -27.56 -5.70
N TRP A 338 -18.10 -27.54 -4.43
CA TRP A 338 -18.31 -26.39 -3.52
C TRP A 338 -17.82 -25.06 -4.10
N ARG A 339 -16.75 -25.09 -4.90
CA ARG A 339 -16.18 -23.93 -5.62
C ARG A 339 -17.18 -23.33 -6.62
N LYS A 340 -17.91 -24.19 -7.35
CA LYS A 340 -19.00 -23.79 -8.26
C LYS A 340 -20.18 -23.24 -7.47
N GLU A 341 -20.48 -23.87 -6.33
CA GLU A 341 -21.57 -23.46 -5.45
C GLU A 341 -21.33 -22.06 -4.89
N GLU A 342 -20.12 -21.74 -4.46
CA GLU A 342 -19.76 -20.42 -3.92
C GLU A 342 -19.97 -19.31 -4.97
N ILE A 343 -19.40 -19.47 -6.17
CA ILE A 343 -19.58 -18.52 -7.28
C ILE A 343 -21.05 -18.40 -7.67
N LYS A 344 -21.77 -19.52 -7.72
CA LYS A 344 -23.20 -19.52 -8.03
C LYS A 344 -23.99 -18.74 -6.98
N ARG A 345 -23.74 -18.96 -5.68
CA ARG A 345 -24.38 -18.24 -4.58
C ARG A 345 -24.12 -16.74 -4.67
N ILE A 346 -22.89 -16.33 -4.97
CA ILE A 346 -22.53 -14.92 -5.22
C ILE A 346 -23.33 -14.38 -6.40
N ALA A 347 -23.29 -15.03 -7.56
CA ALA A 347 -23.99 -14.58 -8.76
C ALA A 347 -25.53 -14.51 -8.55
N ASP A 348 -26.14 -15.54 -7.96
CA ASP A 348 -27.57 -15.62 -7.64
C ASP A 348 -27.99 -14.49 -6.68
N LEU A 349 -27.13 -14.10 -5.73
CA LEU A 349 -27.39 -13.02 -4.78
C LEU A 349 -27.46 -11.65 -5.48
N TYR A 350 -26.49 -11.33 -6.34
CA TYR A 350 -26.48 -10.06 -7.08
C TYR A 350 -27.53 -10.00 -8.21
N ASN A 351 -27.85 -11.15 -8.82
CA ASN A 351 -28.92 -11.27 -9.82
C ASN A 351 -30.33 -11.01 -9.27
N ARG A 352 -30.53 -10.90 -7.95
CA ARG A 352 -31.81 -10.47 -7.36
C ARG A 352 -32.19 -9.04 -7.75
N ASN A 353 -31.22 -8.20 -8.14
CA ASN A 353 -31.49 -6.86 -8.65
C ASN A 353 -30.52 -6.47 -9.78
N PRO A 354 -30.78 -6.90 -11.03
CA PRO A 354 -29.92 -6.61 -12.17
C PRO A 354 -29.92 -5.12 -12.56
N ASP A 355 -30.94 -4.35 -12.18
CA ASP A 355 -30.99 -2.90 -12.42
C ASP A 355 -29.96 -2.15 -11.57
N LYS A 356 -29.66 -2.67 -10.36
CA LYS A 356 -28.61 -2.13 -9.48
C LYS A 356 -27.24 -2.82 -9.65
N HIS A 357 -27.20 -4.09 -10.04
CA HIS A 357 -25.97 -4.88 -10.12
C HIS A 357 -25.91 -5.65 -11.44
N GLN A 358 -25.23 -5.09 -12.43
CA GLN A 358 -25.10 -5.70 -13.75
C GLN A 358 -23.85 -6.59 -13.82
N ILE A 359 -24.01 -7.89 -13.56
CA ILE A 359 -22.94 -8.88 -13.78
C ILE A 359 -22.55 -8.86 -15.27
N LYS A 360 -21.31 -8.49 -15.58
CA LYS A 360 -20.75 -8.45 -16.94
C LYS A 360 -19.95 -9.69 -17.27
N SER A 361 -19.21 -10.22 -16.29
CA SER A 361 -18.46 -11.46 -16.44
C SER A 361 -18.41 -12.22 -15.12
N VAL A 362 -18.37 -13.54 -15.26
CA VAL A 362 -18.11 -14.50 -14.18
C VAL A 362 -16.99 -15.38 -14.69
N HIS A 363 -15.82 -15.26 -14.09
CA HIS A 363 -14.66 -16.08 -14.37
C HIS A 363 -14.55 -17.16 -13.31
N TYR A 364 -14.24 -18.39 -13.73
CA TYR A 364 -14.11 -19.52 -12.83
C TYR A 364 -13.01 -20.47 -13.31
N ASP A 365 -11.95 -20.53 -12.52
CA ASP A 365 -10.85 -21.45 -12.73
C ASP A 365 -11.12 -22.77 -12.02
N LEU A 366 -11.22 -23.83 -12.83
CA LEU A 366 -11.18 -25.22 -12.38
C LEU A 366 -9.71 -25.69 -12.31
N PRO A 367 -9.38 -26.62 -11.39
CA PRO A 367 -8.10 -27.31 -11.39
C PRO A 367 -7.72 -27.86 -12.78
N GLY A 368 -6.53 -27.51 -13.26
CA GLY A 368 -6.03 -27.87 -14.60
C GLY A 368 -6.60 -27.04 -15.76
N ARG A 369 -7.35 -25.97 -15.49
CA ARG A 369 -7.89 -25.01 -16.49
C ARG A 369 -7.71 -23.55 -16.07
N GLU A 370 -6.80 -23.29 -15.14
CA GLU A 370 -6.56 -21.98 -14.55
C GLU A 370 -6.09 -20.95 -15.58
N HIS A 371 -6.52 -19.70 -15.41
CA HIS A 371 -5.99 -18.57 -16.16
C HIS A 371 -4.75 -17.96 -15.48
N THR A 372 -4.00 -17.14 -16.22
CA THR A 372 -2.78 -16.47 -15.72
C THR A 372 -3.13 -15.19 -14.96
N LYS A 373 -2.20 -14.72 -14.11
CA LYS A 373 -2.23 -13.36 -13.54
C LYS A 373 -2.46 -12.30 -14.62
N GLU A 374 -1.71 -12.36 -15.72
CA GLU A 374 -1.80 -11.38 -16.82
C GLU A 374 -3.17 -11.38 -17.49
N TYR A 375 -3.82 -12.55 -17.63
CA TYR A 375 -5.17 -12.64 -18.16
C TYR A 375 -6.16 -11.89 -17.26
N TYR A 376 -6.09 -12.09 -15.95
CA TYR A 376 -6.98 -11.39 -15.02
C TYR A 376 -6.69 -9.89 -14.92
N MET A 377 -5.41 -9.49 -14.94
CA MET A 377 -5.02 -8.08 -15.01
C MET A 377 -5.59 -7.38 -16.24
N GLU A 378 -5.51 -8.00 -17.42
CA GLU A 378 -6.09 -7.42 -18.63
C GLU A 378 -7.63 -7.48 -18.61
N ALA A 379 -8.24 -8.54 -18.07
CA ALA A 379 -9.70 -8.64 -17.94
C ALA A 379 -10.27 -7.55 -17.01
N ILE A 380 -9.65 -7.30 -15.86
CA ILE A 380 -10.02 -6.23 -14.92
C ILE A 380 -9.83 -4.85 -15.57
N LYS A 381 -8.71 -4.65 -16.27
CA LYS A 381 -8.44 -3.42 -17.05
C LYS A 381 -9.50 -3.17 -18.12
N GLN A 382 -9.86 -4.18 -18.91
CA GLN A 382 -10.92 -4.06 -19.91
C GLN A 382 -12.29 -3.86 -19.27
N PHE A 383 -12.56 -4.46 -18.12
CA PHE A 383 -13.79 -4.22 -17.35
C PHE A 383 -13.89 -2.75 -16.90
N PHE A 384 -12.82 -2.16 -16.36
CA PHE A 384 -12.78 -0.73 -16.02
C PHE A 384 -12.98 0.19 -17.25
N ILE A 385 -12.23 -0.05 -18.34
CA ILE A 385 -12.32 0.74 -19.58
C ILE A 385 -13.73 0.72 -20.18
N ASN A 386 -14.39 -0.44 -20.16
CA ASN A 386 -15.69 -0.63 -20.82
C ASN A 386 -16.89 -0.39 -19.89
N CYS A 387 -16.68 -0.13 -18.60
CA CYS A 387 -17.76 0.01 -17.61
C CYS A 387 -18.61 1.27 -17.85
N LYS A 388 -19.89 1.05 -18.17
CA LYS A 388 -20.84 2.10 -18.58
C LYS A 388 -21.58 2.72 -17.41
N GLN A 389 -21.74 1.99 -16.31
CA GLN A 389 -22.39 2.50 -15.11
C GLN A 389 -21.51 3.50 -14.35
N GLU A 390 -22.10 4.14 -13.33
CA GLU A 390 -21.39 5.09 -12.48
C GLU A 390 -20.34 4.44 -11.60
N GLY A 391 -20.41 3.13 -11.33
CA GLY A 391 -19.43 2.41 -10.53
C GLY A 391 -19.25 0.94 -10.91
N ALA A 392 -18.33 0.27 -10.22
CA ALA A 392 -17.99 -1.13 -10.43
C ALA A 392 -17.89 -1.91 -9.10
N ILE A 393 -18.09 -3.22 -9.19
CA ILE A 393 -17.78 -4.20 -8.15
C ILE A 393 -16.80 -5.22 -8.73
N LEU A 394 -15.64 -5.37 -8.12
CA LEU A 394 -14.79 -6.55 -8.28
C LEU A 394 -15.07 -7.48 -7.10
N TYR A 395 -15.59 -8.68 -7.35
CA TYR A 395 -15.72 -9.72 -6.35
C TYR A 395 -14.70 -10.82 -6.68
N TYR A 396 -13.69 -10.97 -5.84
CA TYR A 396 -12.78 -12.11 -5.87
C TYR A 396 -13.19 -13.12 -4.81
N THR A 397 -13.23 -14.40 -5.18
CA THR A 397 -13.19 -15.51 -4.24
C THR A 397 -12.12 -16.52 -4.66
N GLY A 398 -11.37 -17.04 -3.70
CA GLY A 398 -10.31 -17.99 -4.01
C GLY A 398 -9.26 -18.11 -2.92
N HIS A 399 -8.08 -18.59 -3.32
CA HIS A 399 -6.91 -18.64 -2.44
C HIS A 399 -6.31 -17.25 -2.22
N GLY A 400 -5.78 -17.00 -1.03
CA GLY A 400 -5.06 -15.77 -0.69
C GLY A 400 -3.57 -16.03 -0.51
N GLU A 401 -2.73 -15.04 -0.76
CA GLU A 401 -1.33 -15.09 -0.37
C GLU A 401 -1.22 -14.85 1.14
N LYS A 402 -0.41 -15.67 1.79
CA LYS A 402 -0.17 -15.60 3.23
C LYS A 402 0.40 -14.23 3.61
N ASP A 403 -0.07 -13.68 4.73
CA ASP A 403 0.40 -12.43 5.34
C ASP A 403 0.15 -11.15 4.49
N THR A 404 -0.39 -11.26 3.26
CA THR A 404 -0.71 -10.11 2.37
C THR A 404 -2.17 -10.08 1.90
N GLY A 405 -2.83 -11.23 1.81
CA GLY A 405 -4.18 -11.35 1.24
C GLY A 405 -4.27 -11.16 -0.28
N ASN A 406 -3.14 -11.13 -0.99
CA ASN A 406 -3.14 -10.96 -2.44
C ASN A 406 -3.81 -12.13 -3.15
N TRP A 407 -4.43 -11.87 -4.30
CA TRP A 407 -5.23 -12.84 -5.03
C TRP A 407 -4.31 -13.80 -5.79
N CYS A 408 -4.34 -15.09 -5.46
CA CYS A 408 -3.45 -16.07 -6.06
C CYS A 408 -3.98 -16.66 -7.36
N PHE A 409 -3.10 -16.75 -8.35
CA PHE A 409 -3.29 -17.39 -9.64
C PHE A 409 -2.12 -18.34 -9.92
N LYS A 410 -2.23 -19.13 -11.00
CA LYS A 410 -1.29 -20.25 -11.29
C LYS A 410 0.19 -19.86 -11.44
N ASP A 411 0.45 -18.61 -11.81
CA ASP A 411 1.78 -18.05 -12.13
C ASP A 411 2.11 -16.79 -11.33
N GLY A 412 1.31 -16.45 -10.32
CA GLY A 412 1.63 -15.36 -9.38
C GLY A 412 0.39 -14.73 -8.74
N VAL A 413 0.62 -13.61 -8.04
CA VAL A 413 -0.41 -12.93 -7.25
C VAL A 413 -0.79 -11.56 -7.83
N ILE A 414 -2.07 -11.18 -7.76
CA ILE A 414 -2.51 -9.80 -7.98
C ILE A 414 -2.65 -9.13 -6.60
N SER A 415 -1.90 -8.06 -6.38
CA SER A 415 -1.97 -7.30 -5.12
C SER A 415 -2.98 -6.17 -5.16
N PHE A 416 -3.34 -5.63 -3.98
CA PHE A 416 -4.18 -4.42 -3.90
C PHE A 416 -3.56 -3.28 -4.73
N ASN A 417 -2.24 -3.10 -4.66
CA ASN A 417 -1.53 -2.12 -5.48
C ASN A 417 -1.68 -2.33 -6.99
N ASN A 418 -1.77 -3.59 -7.47
CA ASN A 418 -2.06 -3.86 -8.88
C ASN A 418 -3.47 -3.40 -9.28
N ILE A 419 -4.48 -3.64 -8.44
CA ILE A 419 -5.85 -3.16 -8.66
C ILE A 419 -5.93 -1.63 -8.54
N PHE A 420 -5.22 -1.05 -7.57
CA PHE A 420 -5.17 0.39 -7.33
C PHE A 420 -4.58 1.14 -8.52
N GLU A 421 -3.45 0.70 -9.09
CA GLU A 421 -2.89 1.34 -10.28
C GLU A 421 -3.80 1.15 -11.51
N LEU A 422 -4.49 0.01 -11.69
CA LEU A 422 -5.52 -0.13 -12.73
C LEU A 422 -6.68 0.85 -12.53
N TYR A 423 -7.14 1.04 -11.28
CA TYR A 423 -8.14 2.04 -10.94
C TYR A 423 -7.66 3.46 -11.28
N ILE A 424 -6.45 3.83 -10.85
CA ILE A 424 -5.88 5.16 -11.07
C ILE A 424 -5.84 5.49 -12.58
N ASN A 425 -5.36 4.54 -13.39
CA ASN A 425 -5.15 4.75 -14.82
C ASN A 425 -6.43 4.65 -15.67
N HIS A 426 -7.48 3.96 -15.21
CA HIS A 426 -8.64 3.61 -16.06
C HIS A 426 -10.04 3.83 -15.42
N PHE A 427 -10.13 4.11 -14.12
CA PHE A 427 -11.41 4.17 -13.39
C PHE A 427 -11.54 5.29 -12.33
N THR A 428 -10.52 6.14 -12.16
CA THR A 428 -10.54 7.29 -11.24
C THR A 428 -11.79 8.15 -11.40
N GLY A 429 -12.37 8.55 -10.26
CA GLY A 429 -13.59 9.36 -10.21
C GLY A 429 -14.89 8.56 -10.26
N LYS A 430 -14.84 7.23 -10.47
CA LYS A 430 -15.99 6.33 -10.31
C LYS A 430 -15.85 5.49 -9.03
N PRO A 431 -16.93 5.25 -8.26
CA PRO A 431 -16.90 4.32 -7.12
C PRO A 431 -16.56 2.88 -7.52
N LEU A 432 -15.53 2.32 -6.88
CA LEU A 432 -15.16 0.92 -6.93
C LEU A 432 -15.43 0.28 -5.56
N THR A 433 -16.17 -0.83 -5.55
CA THR A 433 -16.23 -1.76 -4.43
C THR A 433 -15.34 -2.96 -4.75
N ILE A 434 -14.45 -3.32 -3.84
CA ILE A 434 -13.67 -4.56 -3.88
C ILE A 434 -14.20 -5.47 -2.79
N VAL A 435 -14.65 -6.66 -3.17
CA VAL A 435 -14.98 -7.75 -2.24
C VAL A 435 -13.90 -8.80 -2.37
N SER A 436 -13.15 -9.05 -1.29
CA SER A 436 -12.01 -9.97 -1.27
C SER A 436 -12.31 -11.14 -0.33
N ASP A 437 -12.79 -12.24 -0.91
CA ASP A 437 -13.23 -13.45 -0.20
C ASP A 437 -12.12 -14.52 -0.26
N CYS A 438 -11.05 -14.28 0.50
CA CYS A 438 -9.85 -15.12 0.57
C CYS A 438 -9.07 -14.90 1.87
N SER A 439 -8.16 -15.82 2.19
CA SER A 439 -7.28 -15.76 3.36
C SER A 439 -6.47 -14.46 3.39
N TYR A 440 -6.20 -13.93 4.59
CA TYR A 440 -5.44 -12.69 4.85
C TYR A 440 -6.01 -11.41 4.20
N SER A 441 -7.22 -11.46 3.66
CA SER A 441 -7.84 -10.38 2.86
C SER A 441 -7.98 -9.05 3.59
N GLY A 442 -8.08 -9.05 4.93
CA GLY A 442 -8.09 -7.83 5.76
C GLY A 442 -6.89 -6.90 5.52
N ASN A 443 -5.76 -7.41 5.02
CA ASN A 443 -4.60 -6.60 4.67
C ASN A 443 -4.87 -5.60 3.52
N TRP A 444 -5.79 -5.89 2.60
CA TRP A 444 -6.12 -4.95 1.52
C TRP A 444 -6.73 -3.64 2.02
N ILE A 445 -7.42 -3.69 3.16
CA ILE A 445 -7.90 -2.49 3.85
C ILE A 445 -6.70 -1.69 4.41
N ASN A 446 -5.69 -2.37 4.98
CA ASN A 446 -4.46 -1.73 5.48
C ASN A 446 -3.63 -1.13 4.34
N GLU A 447 -3.46 -1.84 3.23
CA GLU A 447 -2.79 -1.28 2.04
C GLU A 447 -3.53 -0.04 1.51
N CYS A 448 -4.87 -0.06 1.43
CA CYS A 448 -5.63 1.11 1.00
C CYS A 448 -5.42 2.33 1.93
N ARG A 449 -5.45 2.13 3.25
CA ARG A 449 -5.12 3.18 4.25
C ARG A 449 -3.73 3.75 4.01
N ASN A 450 -2.72 2.88 3.88
CA ASN A 450 -1.34 3.26 3.60
C ASN A 450 -1.21 4.08 2.32
N ARG A 451 -1.89 3.68 1.23
CA ARG A 451 -1.85 4.41 -0.06
C ARG A 451 -2.51 5.78 0.01
N LEU A 452 -3.62 5.92 0.72
CA LEU A 452 -4.25 7.23 0.93
C LEU A 452 -3.39 8.16 1.79
N ASP A 453 -2.73 7.61 2.82
CA ASP A 453 -1.79 8.36 3.67
C ASP A 453 -0.51 8.75 2.91
N GLU A 454 0.05 7.86 2.07
CA GLU A 454 1.17 8.15 1.16
C GLU A 454 0.84 9.26 0.15
N MET A 455 -0.44 9.41 -0.22
CA MET A 455 -0.96 10.46 -1.08
C MET A 455 -1.39 11.73 -0.33
N ILE A 456 -1.22 11.76 1.01
CA ILE A 456 -1.61 12.88 1.88
C ILE A 456 -3.11 13.23 1.71
N VAL A 457 -3.96 12.20 1.64
CA VAL A 457 -5.43 12.33 1.53
C VAL A 457 -6.03 12.11 2.92
N PRO A 458 -6.50 13.17 3.62
CA PRO A 458 -6.98 12.99 4.99
C PRO A 458 -8.18 12.05 5.12
N SER A 459 -8.39 11.54 6.33
CA SER A 459 -9.38 10.51 6.72
C SER A 459 -10.83 10.98 6.73
N CYS A 460 -11.26 11.56 5.61
CA CYS A 460 -12.62 12.00 5.39
C CYS A 460 -13.01 11.93 3.92
N GLY A 461 -14.21 11.44 3.65
CA GLY A 461 -14.84 11.31 2.34
C GLY A 461 -14.82 12.57 1.46
N HIS A 462 -14.71 13.77 2.04
CA HIS A 462 -14.50 15.01 1.27
C HIS A 462 -13.23 14.96 0.43
N HIS A 463 -12.13 14.47 1.01
CA HIS A 463 -10.82 14.48 0.37
C HIS A 463 -10.70 13.33 -0.62
N THR A 464 -11.13 12.11 -0.28
CA THR A 464 -11.16 11.00 -1.24
C THR A 464 -12.06 11.32 -2.44
N ARG A 465 -13.21 11.98 -2.24
CA ARG A 465 -14.04 12.50 -3.35
C ARG A 465 -13.33 13.58 -4.18
N LYS A 466 -12.68 14.55 -3.54
CA LYS A 466 -11.91 15.62 -4.22
C LYS A 466 -10.78 15.05 -5.08
N HIS A 467 -10.12 13.97 -4.63
CA HIS A 467 -9.06 13.29 -5.35
C HIS A 467 -9.57 12.18 -6.31
N GLY A 468 -10.89 11.94 -6.37
CA GLY A 468 -11.47 10.89 -7.22
C GLY A 468 -11.15 9.46 -6.79
N LEU A 469 -10.77 9.23 -5.52
CA LEU A 469 -10.33 7.95 -4.96
C LEU A 469 -11.50 7.26 -4.23
N LEU A 470 -12.45 6.72 -4.99
CA LEU A 470 -13.76 6.32 -4.46
C LEU A 470 -13.84 4.83 -4.10
N PHE A 471 -13.03 4.41 -3.13
CA PHE A 471 -12.93 3.01 -2.72
C PHE A 471 -13.92 2.61 -1.61
N GLN A 472 -14.37 1.37 -1.67
CA GLN A 472 -14.92 0.60 -0.56
C GLN A 472 -14.32 -0.79 -0.64
N ILE A 473 -13.89 -1.33 0.49
CA ILE A 473 -13.29 -2.67 0.57
C ILE A 473 -14.03 -3.47 1.63
N ASP A 474 -14.46 -4.66 1.24
CA ASP A 474 -15.18 -5.66 2.04
C ASP A 474 -14.34 -6.95 2.01
N THR A 475 -14.03 -7.56 3.16
CA THR A 475 -13.12 -8.71 3.26
C THR A 475 -13.74 -9.85 4.06
N SER A 476 -13.42 -11.10 3.70
CA SER A 476 -13.96 -12.30 4.37
C SER A 476 -13.43 -12.51 5.77
N CYS A 477 -12.18 -12.10 6.00
CA CYS A 477 -11.46 -12.32 7.24
C CYS A 477 -10.53 -11.14 7.58
N GLY A 478 -9.95 -11.19 8.79
CA GLY A 478 -8.96 -10.25 9.28
C GLY A 478 -7.58 -10.38 8.63
N PRO A 479 -6.62 -9.50 8.99
CA PRO A 479 -5.30 -9.45 8.35
C PRO A 479 -4.40 -10.66 8.66
N ASN A 480 -4.70 -11.40 9.73
CA ASN A 480 -3.93 -12.56 10.22
C ASN A 480 -4.79 -13.84 10.25
N GLU A 481 -5.89 -13.89 9.50
CA GLU A 481 -6.88 -14.97 9.52
C GLU A 481 -6.97 -15.67 8.16
N GLU A 482 -7.18 -16.98 8.16
CA GLU A 482 -7.45 -17.75 6.95
C GLU A 482 -8.95 -17.85 6.65
N ALA A 483 -9.32 -17.74 5.38
CA ALA A 483 -10.72 -17.75 4.98
C ALA A 483 -11.27 -19.17 4.92
N THR A 484 -12.54 -19.34 5.31
CA THR A 484 -13.22 -20.63 5.22
C THR A 484 -14.15 -20.69 4.01
N ALA A 485 -14.15 -21.82 3.31
CA ALA A 485 -15.03 -22.07 2.17
C ALA A 485 -16.51 -21.88 2.51
N LEU A 486 -17.27 -21.25 1.61
CA LEU A 486 -18.70 -20.94 1.66
C LEU A 486 -19.18 -20.01 2.80
N CYS A 487 -18.46 -19.88 3.91
CA CYS A 487 -18.89 -19.10 5.08
C CYS A 487 -19.21 -17.64 4.74
N TYR A 488 -18.32 -16.91 4.06
CA TYR A 488 -18.55 -15.50 3.74
C TYR A 488 -19.74 -15.31 2.78
N ALA A 489 -19.80 -16.11 1.71
CA ALA A 489 -20.91 -16.13 0.76
C ALA A 489 -22.27 -16.48 1.39
N ASN A 490 -22.29 -17.29 2.46
CA ASN A 490 -23.51 -17.72 3.15
C ASN A 490 -23.96 -16.80 4.30
N GLU A 491 -23.00 -16.25 5.06
CA GLU A 491 -23.27 -15.66 6.37
C GLU A 491 -23.05 -14.14 6.42
N ALA A 492 -22.18 -13.60 5.55
CA ALA A 492 -21.81 -12.19 5.54
C ALA A 492 -22.51 -11.38 4.43
N ASN A 493 -22.89 -12.04 3.34
CA ASN A 493 -23.51 -11.41 2.17
C ASN A 493 -25.03 -11.68 2.16
N VAL A 494 -25.85 -10.66 2.43
CA VAL A 494 -27.32 -10.81 2.45
C VAL A 494 -27.99 -9.75 1.57
N TYR A 495 -28.95 -10.17 0.75
CA TYR A 495 -29.75 -9.24 -0.04
C TYR A 495 -30.89 -8.66 0.82
N SER A 496 -30.88 -7.34 0.99
CA SER A 496 -31.94 -6.58 1.64
C SER A 496 -33.02 -6.23 0.63
N GLU A 497 -34.24 -6.73 0.84
CA GLU A 497 -35.42 -6.32 0.06
C GLU A 497 -35.78 -4.83 0.26
N PRO A 498 -35.72 -4.24 1.50
CA PRO A 498 -35.93 -2.81 1.69
C PRO A 498 -34.97 -1.92 0.90
N ASP A 499 -33.67 -2.20 0.95
CA ASP A 499 -32.63 -1.43 0.24
C ASP A 499 -32.49 -1.83 -1.23
N LYS A 500 -33.08 -2.98 -1.59
CA LYS A 500 -32.93 -3.68 -2.86
C LYS A 500 -31.46 -3.92 -3.23
N ALA A 501 -30.61 -4.20 -2.25
CA ALA A 501 -29.16 -4.23 -2.40
C ALA A 501 -28.53 -5.36 -1.58
N VAL A 502 -27.32 -5.79 -1.98
CA VAL A 502 -26.49 -6.67 -1.17
C VAL A 502 -25.87 -5.86 -0.04
N ILE A 503 -26.10 -6.30 1.20
CA ILE A 503 -25.51 -5.78 2.43
C ILE A 503 -24.43 -6.75 2.89
N PHE A 504 -23.30 -6.19 3.30
CA PHE A 504 -22.22 -6.89 3.96
C PHE A 504 -22.36 -6.70 5.47
N TYR A 505 -22.30 -7.78 6.25
CA TYR A 505 -22.17 -7.67 7.69
C TYR A 505 -20.74 -7.23 8.06
N ILE A 506 -20.65 -6.13 8.83
CA ILE A 506 -19.38 -5.52 9.25
C ILE A 506 -18.98 -6.11 10.61
N SER A 507 -17.70 -6.45 10.78
CA SER A 507 -17.14 -6.94 12.06
C SER A 507 -17.89 -8.14 12.63
N LYS A 508 -18.50 -8.94 11.75
CA LYS A 508 -19.21 -10.16 12.12
C LYS A 508 -18.21 -11.32 12.14
N THR A 509 -18.11 -11.97 13.29
CA THR A 509 -17.51 -13.30 13.44
C THR A 509 -18.44 -14.32 12.77
N LEU A 510 -17.92 -15.07 11.80
CA LEU A 510 -18.67 -16.12 11.10
C LEU A 510 -18.62 -17.44 11.89
N SER A 511 -19.45 -18.41 11.51
CA SER A 511 -19.51 -19.73 12.16
C SER A 511 -18.17 -20.47 12.22
N SER A 512 -17.23 -20.15 11.32
CA SER A 512 -15.87 -20.70 11.29
C SER A 512 -14.86 -19.96 12.18
N GLY A 513 -15.25 -18.89 12.86
CA GLY A 513 -14.40 -18.08 13.74
C GLY A 513 -13.65 -16.94 13.03
N GLN A 514 -13.65 -16.86 11.70
CA GLN A 514 -13.09 -15.71 10.96
C GLN A 514 -13.95 -14.45 11.16
N THR A 515 -13.31 -13.27 11.18
CA THR A 515 -13.96 -11.98 11.42
C THR A 515 -13.95 -11.12 10.16
N THR A 516 -15.14 -10.80 9.66
CA THR A 516 -15.28 -9.92 8.47
C THR A 516 -14.80 -8.50 8.73
N MET A 517 -14.14 -7.87 7.75
CA MET A 517 -13.78 -6.45 7.83
C MET A 517 -14.37 -5.64 6.68
N HIS A 518 -14.55 -4.35 6.94
CA HIS A 518 -15.08 -3.39 5.98
C HIS A 518 -14.42 -2.01 6.19
N THR A 519 -14.22 -1.26 5.11
CA THR A 519 -13.98 0.20 5.20
C THR A 519 -14.53 0.90 3.95
N ASP A 520 -15.45 1.85 4.15
CA ASP A 520 -15.89 2.81 3.12
C ASP A 520 -15.05 4.10 3.20
N PHE A 521 -14.02 4.19 2.35
CA PHE A 521 -13.15 5.36 2.22
C PHE A 521 -13.85 6.59 1.61
N LYS A 522 -15.06 6.44 1.07
CA LYS A 522 -15.89 7.53 0.56
C LYS A 522 -16.71 8.20 1.67
N ARG A 523 -16.82 7.62 2.87
CA ARG A 523 -17.64 8.13 3.98
C ARG A 523 -17.11 9.44 4.55
N ILE A 524 -17.97 10.44 4.72
CA ILE A 524 -17.64 11.71 5.38
C ILE A 524 -17.72 11.53 6.90
N TYR A 525 -16.55 11.64 7.54
CA TYR A 525 -16.39 11.52 8.98
C TYR A 525 -16.40 12.87 9.71
N CYS A 526 -15.82 13.91 9.11
CA CYS A 526 -15.97 15.25 9.68
C CYS A 526 -17.44 15.69 9.59
N SER A 527 -17.99 16.26 10.66
CA SER A 527 -19.44 16.50 10.81
C SER A 527 -20.12 17.40 9.76
N LYS A 528 -19.33 17.99 8.85
CA LYS A 528 -19.69 18.93 7.78
C LYS A 528 -20.35 18.27 6.57
N ARG A 529 -21.28 18.99 5.92
CA ARG A 529 -22.00 18.53 4.72
C ARG A 529 -21.06 18.30 3.53
N ALA A 530 -21.45 17.45 2.58
CA ALA A 530 -20.62 17.10 1.41
C ALA A 530 -20.22 18.32 0.53
N ASN A 531 -21.00 19.40 0.59
CA ASN A 531 -20.75 20.68 -0.09
C ASN A 531 -20.07 21.75 0.80
N GLU A 532 -19.71 21.41 2.04
CA GLU A 532 -19.01 22.29 2.98
C GLU A 532 -17.51 21.95 3.03
N SER A 533 -16.69 22.91 3.47
CA SER A 533 -15.26 22.69 3.71
C SER A 533 -15.05 21.62 4.79
N CYS A 534 -14.21 20.62 4.49
CA CYS A 534 -13.82 19.58 5.43
C CYS A 534 -13.13 20.16 6.68
N LYS A 535 -13.31 19.51 7.84
CA LYS A 535 -12.50 19.81 9.06
C LYS A 535 -11.27 18.90 9.21
N ALA A 536 -11.19 17.80 8.46
CA ALA A 536 -10.02 16.93 8.50
C ALA A 536 -8.85 17.61 7.76
N ASP A 537 -7.71 17.70 8.44
CA ASP A 537 -6.45 18.28 7.97
C ASP A 537 -5.41 17.19 7.70
N ALA A 538 -4.18 17.57 7.33
CA ALA A 538 -3.12 16.61 7.00
C ALA A 538 -2.70 15.68 8.17
N ASP A 539 -3.01 16.03 9.43
CA ASP A 539 -2.75 15.17 10.59
C ASP A 539 -3.81 14.06 10.76
N CYS A 540 -4.96 14.20 10.10
CA CYS A 540 -6.03 13.20 10.08
C CYS A 540 -5.70 12.12 9.05
N THR A 541 -4.83 11.17 9.39
CA THR A 541 -4.48 10.02 8.53
C THR A 541 -5.50 8.88 8.64
N TRP A 542 -5.65 8.05 7.61
CA TRP A 542 -6.49 6.85 7.60
C TRP A 542 -5.98 5.77 8.55
N ASN A 543 -4.66 5.60 8.69
CA ASN A 543 -4.09 4.68 9.67
C ASN A 543 -4.42 5.05 11.12
N ASN A 544 -4.42 6.34 11.46
CA ASN A 544 -4.88 6.79 12.78
C ASN A 544 -6.40 6.60 12.93
N HIS A 545 -7.18 6.99 11.93
CA HIS A 545 -8.65 6.92 11.97
C HIS A 545 -9.18 5.50 12.27
N CYS A 546 -8.53 4.47 11.74
CA CYS A 546 -8.97 3.08 11.96
C CYS A 546 -8.45 2.44 13.27
N LYS A 547 -7.67 3.17 14.07
CA LYS A 547 -7.25 2.77 15.42
C LYS A 547 -8.16 3.32 16.53
N SER A 548 -9.39 3.72 16.19
CA SER A 548 -10.43 4.16 17.14
C SER A 548 -10.56 3.23 18.36
N HIS A 549 -10.55 1.92 18.12
CA HIS A 549 -10.67 0.87 19.14
C HIS A 549 -9.50 0.78 20.13
N LEU A 550 -8.34 1.37 19.81
CA LEU A 550 -7.18 1.50 20.70
C LEU A 550 -7.15 2.82 21.47
N LEU A 551 -7.98 3.80 21.10
CA LEU A 551 -8.06 5.06 21.83
C LEU A 551 -8.80 4.87 23.16
N ARG A 552 -8.23 5.37 24.24
CA ARG A 552 -8.87 5.50 25.55
C ARG A 552 -8.76 6.93 26.05
N ILE A 553 -9.81 7.38 26.74
CA ILE A 553 -9.77 8.58 27.55
C ILE A 553 -9.66 8.17 29.03
N VAL A 554 -8.51 8.45 29.63
CA VAL A 554 -8.28 8.22 31.07
C VAL A 554 -8.54 9.51 31.80
N ARG A 555 -9.42 9.49 32.81
CA ARG A 555 -9.69 10.59 33.74
C ARG A 555 -9.23 10.17 35.13
N GLY A 556 -8.56 11.06 35.86
CA GLY A 556 -8.00 10.71 37.17
C GLY A 556 -7.40 11.90 37.91
N LYS A 557 -6.38 11.64 38.73
CA LYS A 557 -5.57 12.67 39.39
C LYS A 557 -4.09 12.44 39.14
N ASP A 558 -3.38 13.40 38.52
CA ASP A 558 -1.91 13.47 38.56
C ASP A 558 -1.49 14.52 39.60
N LYS A 559 -0.51 14.19 40.45
CA LYS A 559 0.00 15.04 41.55
C LYS A 559 -1.10 15.68 42.43
N GLY A 560 -2.25 15.00 42.56
CA GLY A 560 -3.41 15.45 43.34
C GLY A 560 -4.41 16.34 42.58
N TRP A 561 -4.09 16.80 41.38
CA TRP A 561 -4.95 17.64 40.54
C TRP A 561 -5.74 16.78 39.56
N ALA A 562 -6.99 17.16 39.26
CA ALA A 562 -7.78 16.49 38.23
C ALA A 562 -7.09 16.60 36.87
N ALA A 563 -6.94 15.47 36.19
CA ALA A 563 -6.29 15.38 34.90
C ALA A 563 -6.99 14.38 33.98
N TRP A 564 -6.86 14.60 32.68
CA TRP A 564 -7.29 13.67 31.63
C TRP A 564 -6.15 13.44 30.62
N HIS A 565 -6.17 12.25 30.01
CA HIS A 565 -5.22 11.83 28.98
C HIS A 565 -5.96 11.07 27.88
N TYR A 566 -5.81 11.50 26.63
CA TYR A 566 -6.11 10.65 25.48
C TYR A 566 -4.90 9.77 25.20
N LEU A 567 -5.10 8.46 25.30
CA LEU A 567 -4.07 7.44 25.18
C LEU A 567 -4.39 6.54 23.98
N LEU A 568 -3.50 6.50 23.00
CA LEU A 568 -3.52 5.47 21.98
C LEU A 568 -2.73 4.28 22.52
N LEU A 569 -3.43 3.20 22.88
CA LEU A 569 -2.83 2.01 23.45
C LEU A 569 -1.94 1.28 22.44
N ASP A 570 -0.87 0.68 22.95
CA ASP A 570 -0.15 -0.38 22.24
C ASP A 570 -1.03 -1.64 22.27
N GLU A 571 -1.20 -2.31 21.13
CA GLU A 571 -2.22 -3.36 20.94
C GLU A 571 -1.99 -4.56 21.87
N GLU A 572 -0.73 -4.96 22.05
CA GLU A 572 -0.32 -6.02 22.96
C GLU A 572 -0.52 -5.69 24.46
N LYS A 573 -0.73 -4.41 24.80
CA LYS A 573 -0.91 -3.93 26.17
C LYS A 573 -2.36 -3.68 26.56
N VAL A 574 -3.31 -3.79 25.63
CA VAL A 574 -4.74 -3.52 25.88
C VAL A 574 -5.28 -4.36 27.04
N ALA A 575 -4.93 -5.64 27.12
CA ALA A 575 -5.38 -6.54 28.18
C ALA A 575 -4.84 -6.14 29.57
N ASP A 576 -3.55 -5.86 29.69
CA ASP A 576 -2.90 -5.45 30.94
C ASP A 576 -3.34 -4.03 31.38
N PHE A 577 -3.56 -3.13 30.43
CA PHE A 577 -4.16 -1.83 30.69
C PHE A 577 -5.57 -1.97 31.28
N ASN A 578 -6.43 -2.76 30.63
CA ASN A 578 -7.81 -2.98 31.10
C ASN A 578 -7.85 -3.59 32.50
N ALA A 579 -6.94 -4.53 32.81
CA ALA A 579 -6.83 -5.15 34.13
C ALA A 579 -6.40 -4.18 35.27
N LYS A 580 -5.82 -3.03 34.92
CA LYS A 580 -5.30 -2.02 35.88
C LYS A 580 -6.14 -0.74 35.95
N LEU A 581 -7.23 -0.64 35.17
CA LEU A 581 -8.18 0.46 35.25
C LEU A 581 -8.75 0.60 36.68
N GLY A 582 -8.77 1.83 37.19
CA GLY A 582 -9.20 2.14 38.56
C GLY A 582 -8.09 2.11 39.63
N GLY A 583 -6.88 1.62 39.29
CA GLY A 583 -5.70 1.68 40.16
C GLY A 583 -4.86 2.96 40.02
N ASN A 584 -3.74 3.01 40.75
CA ASN A 584 -2.68 3.98 40.46
C ASN A 584 -1.91 3.49 39.22
N ILE A 585 -2.10 4.16 38.08
CA ILE A 585 -1.57 3.76 36.78
C ILE A 585 -0.81 4.91 36.13
N ASP A 586 0.45 4.66 35.76
CA ASP A 586 1.17 5.53 34.84
C ASP A 586 0.84 5.11 33.40
N VAL A 587 -0.06 5.89 32.79
CA VAL A 587 -0.62 5.65 31.46
C VAL A 587 0.43 5.65 30.34
N ALA A 588 1.59 6.30 30.54
CA ALA A 588 2.65 6.35 29.53
C ALA A 588 3.30 4.99 29.26
N ASN A 589 3.13 4.00 30.14
CA ASN A 589 3.67 2.65 29.95
C ASN A 589 2.84 1.80 28.97
N TYR A 590 1.58 2.18 28.71
CA TYR A 590 0.59 1.37 27.97
C TYR A 590 0.36 1.84 26.53
N GLY A 591 0.97 2.96 26.13
CA GLY A 591 0.87 3.50 24.79
C GLY A 591 1.23 4.97 24.72
N ARG A 592 0.90 5.61 23.59
CA ARG A 592 1.22 7.01 23.33
C ARG A 592 0.13 7.94 23.84
N ILE A 593 0.49 8.82 24.78
CA ILE A 593 -0.35 9.98 25.12
C ILE A 593 -0.41 10.91 23.90
N LEU A 594 -1.62 11.18 23.41
CA LEU A 594 -1.87 12.04 22.26
C LEU A 594 -2.15 13.47 22.68
N GLU A 595 -2.98 13.64 23.72
CA GLU A 595 -3.37 14.92 24.31
C GLU A 595 -3.57 14.72 25.81
N SER A 596 -3.34 15.75 26.61
CA SER A 596 -3.61 15.74 28.05
C SER A 596 -3.90 17.13 28.60
N GLY A 597 -4.53 17.20 29.77
CA GLY A 597 -4.83 18.49 30.39
C GLY A 597 -5.29 18.42 31.84
N TRP A 598 -5.24 19.58 32.50
CA TRP A 598 -5.56 19.77 33.91
C TRP A 598 -7.02 20.20 34.09
N SER A 599 -7.92 19.24 34.01
CA SER A 599 -9.35 19.40 34.31
C SER A 599 -9.98 18.03 34.59
N LYS A 600 -11.26 18.01 34.99
CA LYS A 600 -12.02 16.76 35.12
C LYS A 600 -12.25 16.09 33.75
N ASP A 601 -12.52 16.90 32.74
CA ASP A 601 -12.94 16.50 31.40
C ASP A 601 -12.20 17.33 30.33
N PRO A 602 -11.98 16.81 29.10
CA PRO A 602 -11.31 17.54 28.04
C PRO A 602 -12.15 18.73 27.53
N PRO A 603 -11.49 19.77 26.98
CA PRO A 603 -12.18 20.80 26.19
C PRO A 603 -12.83 20.20 24.92
N LYS A 604 -14.01 20.69 24.55
CA LYS A 604 -14.79 20.20 23.39
C LYS A 604 -14.05 20.28 22.04
N ASP A 605 -13.13 21.22 21.90
CA ASP A 605 -12.25 21.34 20.73
C ASP A 605 -11.22 20.21 20.67
N ILE A 606 -10.73 19.72 21.81
CA ILE A 606 -9.87 18.53 21.90
C ILE A 606 -10.68 17.26 21.61
N GLU A 607 -11.89 17.13 22.18
CA GLU A 607 -12.78 16.00 21.90
C GLU A 607 -13.05 15.88 20.38
N GLN A 608 -13.42 17.00 19.74
CA GLN A 608 -13.62 17.08 18.29
C GLN A 608 -12.33 16.81 17.49
N LYS A 609 -11.16 17.24 17.97
CA LYS A 609 -9.88 16.94 17.33
C LYS A 609 -9.59 15.43 17.35
N MET A 610 -9.91 14.74 18.45
CA MET A 610 -9.75 13.28 18.56
C MET A 610 -10.77 12.52 17.72
N GLU A 611 -12.05 12.93 17.72
CA GLU A 611 -13.11 12.41 16.83
C GLU A 611 -12.64 12.44 15.36
N LEU A 612 -12.12 13.59 14.90
CA LEU A 612 -11.65 13.77 13.53
C LEU A 612 -10.41 12.92 13.19
N ARG A 613 -9.42 12.85 14.08
CA ARG A 613 -8.15 12.14 13.82
C ARG A 613 -8.27 10.62 13.92
N LEU A 614 -9.13 10.12 14.80
CA LEU A 614 -9.13 8.73 15.27
C LEU A 614 -10.49 8.04 15.12
N GLY A 615 -11.50 8.71 14.54
CA GLY A 615 -12.84 8.13 14.40
C GLY A 615 -13.55 7.86 15.73
N PHE A 616 -13.11 8.52 16.81
CA PHE A 616 -13.61 8.30 18.17
C PHE A 616 -14.95 8.99 18.39
N ILE A 617 -15.99 8.18 18.58
CA ILE A 617 -17.26 8.62 19.16
C ILE A 617 -17.18 8.27 20.66
N PRO A 618 -17.34 9.24 21.59
CA PRO A 618 -17.19 9.03 23.03
C PRO A 618 -18.14 8.00 23.64
#